data_AF-B5GIJ7-F1
#
_entry.id   AF-B5GIJ7-F1
#
_cell.length_a   1.000
_cell.length_b   1.000
_cell.length_c   1.000
_cell.angle_alpha   90.00
_cell.angle_beta   90.00
_cell.angle_gamma   90.00
#
_symmetry.space_group_name_H-M   'P 1'
#
loop_
_entity.id
_entity.type
_entity.pdbx_description
1 polymer ?
#
loop_
_entity_poly.entity_id
_entity_poly.type
_entity_poly.pdbx_seq_one_letter_code
_entity_poly.pdbx_strand_id
1 'polypeptide(L)'
;MKISAGGRSVTVVALHGICDDGAKVDVLETRGSVVLSATVEGHGEGSSCTKQAKMQQVTVKLAHPVNDRPVLDAHTGRPVSYKGLQGISS
;
A
#
# COMPACT_ATOMS: atom_id res chain seq x y z
N MET A 1 -0.59 -0.03 -8.42
CA MET A 1 -1.50 -0.99 -7.76
C MET A 1 -1.78 -2.16 -8.69
N LYS A 2 -2.04 -3.37 -8.19
CA LYS A 2 -2.57 -4.51 -8.97
C LYS A 2 -3.68 -5.18 -8.17
N ILE A 3 -4.70 -5.71 -8.84
CA ILE A 3 -5.79 -6.47 -8.23
C ILE A 3 -5.71 -7.90 -8.77
N SER A 4 -5.86 -8.91 -7.91
CA SER A 4 -5.80 -10.31 -8.33
C SER A 4 -7.00 -10.70 -9.21
N ALA A 5 -6.85 -11.79 -9.96
CA ALA A 5 -8.01 -12.48 -10.52
C ALA A 5 -9.00 -12.82 -9.39
N GLY A 6 -10.28 -12.50 -9.59
CA GLY A 6 -11.34 -12.63 -8.56
C GLY A 6 -11.43 -11.46 -7.58
N GLY A 7 -10.57 -10.44 -7.68
CA GLY A 7 -10.73 -9.18 -6.96
C GLY A 7 -10.50 -9.24 -5.45
N ARG A 8 -10.01 -10.35 -4.90
CA ARG A 8 -9.88 -10.59 -3.45
C ARG A 8 -8.49 -10.30 -2.87
N SER A 9 -7.57 -9.81 -3.69
CA SER A 9 -6.27 -9.32 -3.22
C SER A 9 -5.88 -8.05 -3.96
N VAL A 10 -5.27 -7.12 -3.24
CA VAL A 10 -4.73 -5.86 -3.79
C VAL A 10 -3.25 -5.78 -3.44
N THR A 11 -2.43 -5.53 -4.45
CA THR A 11 -0.99 -5.28 -4.29
C THR A 11 -0.69 -3.80 -4.55
N VAL A 12 -0.05 -3.15 -3.59
CA VAL A 12 0.40 -1.76 -3.69
C VAL A 12 1.91 -1.66 -3.49
N VAL A 13 2.48 -0.54 -3.92
CA VAL A 13 3.84 -0.16 -3.52
C VAL A 13 3.70 0.85 -2.40
N ALA A 14 4.24 0.52 -1.23
CA ALA A 14 4.31 1.40 -0.08
C ALA A 14 5.77 1.83 0.15
N LEU A 15 5.95 3.05 0.65
CA LEU A 15 7.26 3.57 1.04
C LEU A 15 7.44 3.35 2.53
N HIS A 16 8.64 2.92 2.91
CA HIS A 16 9.07 2.84 4.30
C HIS A 16 10.52 3.33 4.41
N GLY A 17 10.96 3.67 5.61
CA GLY A 17 12.34 4.07 5.90
C GLY A 17 13.30 2.89 5.87
N ILE A 18 14.59 3.16 5.65
CA ILE A 18 15.61 2.09 5.64
C ILE A 18 15.93 1.51 7.04
N CYS A 19 15.46 2.16 8.11
CA CYS A 19 15.71 1.76 9.50
C CYS A 19 14.45 1.27 10.23
N ASP A 20 13.35 1.12 9.52
CA ASP A 20 12.17 0.43 10.03
C ASP A 20 12.11 -0.99 9.48
N ASP A 21 11.17 -1.78 10.00
CA ASP A 21 11.04 -3.21 9.69
C ASP A 21 10.22 -3.45 8.41
N GLY A 22 9.79 -2.40 7.72
CA GLY A 22 9.03 -2.51 6.48
C GLY A 22 7.72 -1.75 6.48
N ALA A 23 7.14 -1.65 5.28
CA ALA A 23 5.80 -1.15 5.10
C ALA A 23 4.76 -2.21 5.47
N LYS A 24 3.75 -1.78 6.23
CA LYS A 24 2.49 -2.49 6.45
C LYS A 24 1.34 -1.74 5.80
N VAL A 25 0.33 -2.47 5.36
CA VAL A 25 -0.90 -1.88 4.82
C VAL A 25 -2.10 -2.53 5.49
N ASP A 26 -2.86 -1.72 6.22
CA ASP A 26 -4.13 -2.12 6.80
C ASP A 26 -5.29 -1.79 5.85
N VAL A 27 -6.40 -2.52 5.99
CA VAL A 27 -7.56 -2.41 5.10
C VAL A 27 -8.83 -2.14 5.89
N LEU A 28 -9.59 -1.14 5.46
CA LEU A 28 -10.98 -0.94 5.88
C LEU A 28 -11.91 -1.17 4.68
N GLU A 29 -12.71 -2.23 4.75
CA GLU A 29 -13.72 -2.53 3.74
C GLU A 29 -15.08 -1.92 4.10
N THR A 30 -15.66 -1.19 3.15
CA THR A 30 -17.06 -0.76 3.22
C THR A 30 -17.82 -1.24 1.98
N ARG A 31 -19.14 -1.05 1.98
CA ARG A 31 -19.96 -1.31 0.77
C ARG A 31 -19.59 -0.38 -0.39
N GLY A 32 -19.09 0.82 -0.10
CA GLY A 32 -18.81 1.86 -1.10
C GLY A 32 -17.35 2.03 -1.45
N SER A 33 -16.41 1.45 -0.70
CA SER A 33 -14.97 1.65 -0.90
C SER A 33 -14.13 0.57 -0.24
N VAL A 34 -12.87 0.48 -0.67
CA VAL A 34 -11.79 -0.20 0.06
C VAL A 34 -10.78 0.87 0.41
N VAL A 35 -10.54 1.11 1.69
CA VAL A 35 -9.56 2.11 2.14
C VAL A 35 -8.29 1.39 2.60
N LEU A 36 -7.14 1.80 2.07
CA LEU A 36 -5.83 1.29 2.44
C LEU A 36 -5.10 2.31 3.31
N SER A 37 -4.57 1.88 4.45
CA SER A 37 -3.77 2.70 5.35
C SER A 37 -2.35 2.15 5.43
N ALA A 38 -1.38 2.89 4.89
CA ALA A 38 0.02 2.51 4.98
C ALA A 38 0.62 2.96 6.32
N THR A 39 1.32 2.06 6.98
CA THR A 39 2.07 2.29 8.22
C THR A 39 3.45 1.64 8.12
N VAL A 40 4.35 1.98 9.04
CA VAL A 40 5.65 1.33 9.17
C VAL A 40 5.67 0.51 10.46
N GLU A 41 6.29 -0.67 10.41
CA GLU A 41 6.51 -1.50 11.59
C GLU A 41 7.89 -1.23 12.17
N GLY A 42 7.97 -1.13 13.50
CA GLY A 42 9.22 -0.86 14.19
C GLY A 42 9.76 0.55 13.92
N HIS A 43 10.46 1.10 14.90
CA HIS A 43 11.38 2.20 14.66
C HIS A 43 12.66 1.83 15.37
N GLY A 44 13.77 1.74 14.64
CA GLY A 44 15.07 1.51 15.25
C GLY A 44 15.41 2.67 16.18
N GLU A 45 15.10 2.55 17.46
CA GLU A 45 15.57 3.51 18.47
C GLU A 45 17.08 3.37 18.61
N GLY A 46 17.80 4.50 18.51
CA GLY A 46 19.21 4.57 18.89
C GLY A 46 20.25 4.65 17.78
N SER A 47 19.87 4.86 16.51
CA SER A 47 20.84 5.17 15.44
C SER A 47 20.49 6.46 14.70
N SER A 48 21.48 7.10 14.06
CA SER A 48 21.26 8.23 13.16
C SER A 48 20.56 7.73 11.89
N CYS A 49 19.24 7.54 11.96
CA CYS A 49 18.48 7.12 10.79
C CYS A 49 18.43 8.26 9.77
N THR A 50 18.89 7.97 8.56
CA THR A 50 18.83 8.91 7.45
C THR A 50 17.40 9.03 6.92
N LYS A 51 17.07 10.16 6.29
CA LYS A 51 15.77 10.36 5.63
C LYS A 51 15.72 9.68 4.25
N GLN A 52 16.02 8.38 4.21
CA GLN A 52 16.00 7.57 2.99
C GLN A 52 14.78 6.64 3.00
N ALA A 53 14.10 6.53 1.86
CA ALA A 53 12.92 5.70 1.69
C ALA A 53 13.17 4.55 0.71
N LYS A 54 12.54 3.40 0.97
CA LYS A 54 12.56 2.20 0.15
C LYS A 54 11.14 1.85 -0.29
N MET A 55 11.02 1.42 -1.55
CA MET A 55 9.76 0.90 -2.10
C MET A 55 9.61 -0.58 -1.75
N GLN A 56 8.43 -0.95 -1.24
CA GLN A 56 8.08 -2.33 -0.93
C GLN A 56 6.72 -2.67 -1.56
N GLN A 57 6.64 -3.83 -2.23
CA GLN A 57 5.36 -4.39 -2.65
C GLN A 57 4.68 -5.06 -1.46
N VAL A 58 3.44 -4.65 -1.18
CA VAL A 58 2.62 -5.21 -0.11
C VAL A 58 1.32 -5.70 -0.73
N THR A 59 0.99 -6.97 -0.47
CA THR A 59 -0.26 -7.59 -0.89
C THR A 59 -1.17 -7.77 0.31
N VAL A 60 -2.36 -7.18 0.24
CA VAL A 60 -3.42 -7.36 1.23
C VAL A 60 -4.50 -8.28 0.68
N LYS A 61 -5.05 -9.12 1.56
CA LYS A 61 -6.21 -9.96 1.26
C LYS A 61 -7.48 -9.23 1.69
N LEU A 62 -8.52 -9.40 0.88
CA LEU A 62 -9.83 -8.81 1.08
C LEU A 62 -10.85 -9.89 1.45
N ALA A 63 -11.81 -9.55 2.30
CA ALA A 63 -12.93 -10.42 2.60
C ALA A 63 -13.92 -10.46 1.41
N HIS A 64 -14.08 -9.32 0.71
CA HIS A 64 -14.97 -9.20 -0.44
C HIS A 64 -14.25 -8.70 -1.70
N PRO A 65 -14.61 -9.18 -2.91
CA PRO A 65 -14.02 -8.70 -4.16
C PRO A 65 -14.14 -7.17 -4.33
N VAL A 66 -13.08 -6.49 -4.78
CA VAL A 66 -13.10 -5.01 -4.99
C VAL A 66 -14.28 -4.58 -5.88
N ASN A 67 -14.48 -5.25 -7.01
CA ASN A 67 -15.46 -4.88 -8.04
C ASN A 67 -15.31 -3.41 -8.45
N ASP A 68 -16.42 -2.65 -8.53
CA ASP A 68 -16.44 -1.25 -8.93
C ASP A 68 -16.13 -0.27 -7.78
N ARG A 69 -15.82 -0.79 -6.58
CA ARG A 69 -15.52 0.06 -5.42
C ARG A 69 -14.17 0.75 -5.61
N PRO A 70 -14.07 2.07 -5.40
CA PRO A 70 -12.78 2.74 -5.41
C PRO A 70 -11.88 2.20 -4.29
N VAL A 71 -10.61 1.99 -4.63
CA VAL A 71 -9.54 1.75 -3.65
C VAL A 71 -8.93 3.10 -3.30
N LEU A 72 -9.06 3.52 -2.05
CA LEU A 72 -8.68 4.85 -1.56
C LEU A 72 -7.45 4.76 -0.65
N ASP A 73 -6.60 5.77 -0.74
CA ASP A 73 -5.52 6.00 0.23
C ASP A 73 -6.11 6.76 1.44
N ALA A 74 -5.97 6.18 2.63
CA ALA A 74 -6.45 6.78 3.88
C ALA A 74 -5.84 8.16 4.17
N HIS A 75 -4.59 8.40 3.77
CA HIS A 75 -3.89 9.65 4.05
C HIS A 75 -4.42 10.81 3.20
N THR A 76 -4.70 10.54 1.92
CA THR A 76 -5.10 11.58 0.96
C THR A 76 -6.60 11.60 0.66
N GLY A 77 -7.33 10.54 1.00
CA GLY A 77 -8.72 10.32 0.60
C GLY A 77 -8.90 10.10 -0.90
N ARG A 78 -7.81 9.99 -1.67
CA ARG A 78 -7.83 9.90 -3.13
C ARG A 78 -7.70 8.45 -3.60
N PRO A 79 -8.16 8.12 -4.82
CA PRO A 79 -7.96 6.80 -5.39
C PRO A 79 -6.47 6.43 -5.51
N VAL A 80 -6.13 5.23 -5.05
CA VAL A 80 -4.82 4.63 -5.26
C VAL A 80 -4.68 4.38 -6.76
N SER A 81 -3.86 5.19 -7.42
CA SER A 81 -3.73 5.13 -8.86
C SER A 81 -3.10 3.81 -9.32
N TYR A 82 -3.62 3.24 -10.40
CA TYR A 82 -2.86 2.28 -11.21
C TYR A 82 -1.75 3.03 -11.92
N LYS A 83 -0.69 3.40 -11.20
CA LYS A 83 0.61 3.54 -11.84
C LYS A 83 1.22 2.15 -11.83
N GLY A 84 0.92 1.35 -12.87
CA GLY A 84 1.95 0.43 -13.34
C GLY A 84 3.22 1.26 -13.53
N LEU A 85 4.39 0.73 -13.17
CA LEU A 85 5.66 1.47 -13.17
C LEU A 85 5.80 2.32 -14.45
N GLN A 86 5.40 3.59 -14.41
CA GLN A 86 5.73 4.56 -15.43
C GLN A 86 7.13 5.01 -15.03
N GLY A 87 8.14 4.37 -15.62
CA GLY A 87 9.53 4.75 -15.38
C GLY A 87 10.60 3.65 -15.46
N ILE A 88 10.31 2.44 -15.94
CA ILE A 88 11.37 1.55 -16.45
C ILE A 88 10.95 0.98 -17.81
N SER A 89 11.20 1.78 -18.84
CA SER A 89 11.47 1.23 -20.17
C SER A 89 12.86 0.61 -20.11
N SER A 90 12.92 -0.70 -20.32
CA SER A 90 14.14 -1.36 -20.83
C SER A 90 14.38 -0.94 -22.28
#